data_AF-A0AB72UDB3-F1
#
_entry.id   AF-A0AB72UDB3-F1
#
_cell.length_a   1.000
_cell.length_b   1.000
_cell.length_c   1.000
_cell.angle_alpha   90.00
_cell.angle_beta   90.00
_cell.angle_gamma   90.00
#
_symmetry.space_group_name_H-M   'P 1'
#
loop_
_entity.id
_entity.type
_entity.pdbx_description
1 polymer ?
#
loop_
_entity_poly.entity_id
_entity_poly.type
_entity_poly.pdbx_seq_one_letter_code
_entity_poly.pdbx_strand_id
1 'polypeptide(L)'
;MKIGNYPVNLMVSMLVAGVIMTGAGGVWAQSDSPLPGPAAGENAAPDGEGAAGAEKAKPTITVTRSACQQLVSHVPDDDVAYKPGVDVYGRKVAPADLDGGSPILNALPKEIEFPVTIDFFEYAGISVPDGISGESNIGRITYRNGRVYFNDIPLGNEAGQDELAAACRAAGFR
;
A
#
# COMPACT_ATOMS: atom_id res chain seq x y z
N MET A 1 38.58 11.35 12.98
CA MET A 1 38.17 11.87 11.66
C MET A 1 39.19 11.37 10.63
N LYS A 2 38.87 10.30 9.90
CA LYS A 2 39.71 9.74 8.84
C LYS A 2 38.91 9.83 7.55
N ILE A 3 39.35 10.72 6.67
CA ILE A 3 38.77 10.98 5.34
C ILE A 3 39.50 10.06 4.38
N GLY A 4 38.81 9.04 3.88
CA GLY A 4 39.31 8.13 2.84
C GLY A 4 38.77 8.57 1.49
N ASN A 5 39.64 9.13 0.66
CA ASN A 5 39.38 9.41 -0.76
C ASN A 5 39.34 8.09 -1.55
N TYR A 6 38.25 7.85 -2.27
CA TYR A 6 38.20 6.80 -3.31
C TYR A 6 38.35 7.47 -4.69
N PRO A 7 39.37 7.13 -5.49
CA PRO A 7 39.50 7.66 -6.83
C PRO A 7 38.48 7.00 -7.78
N VAL A 8 37.69 7.85 -8.42
CA VAL A 8 36.78 7.54 -9.53
C VAL A 8 37.63 7.13 -10.73
N ASN A 9 37.51 5.88 -11.18
CA ASN A 9 38.19 5.42 -12.39
C ASN A 9 37.35 5.80 -13.62
N LEU A 10 37.76 6.89 -14.25
CA LEU A 10 37.33 7.35 -15.57
C LEU A 10 38.01 6.47 -16.62
N MET A 11 37.27 5.64 -17.37
CA MET A 11 37.75 5.12 -18.64
C MET A 11 36.76 5.37 -19.77
N VAL A 12 37.37 5.93 -20.81
CA VAL A 12 36.84 6.57 -22.01
C VAL A 12 36.70 5.54 -23.14
N SER A 13 35.69 5.76 -23.97
CA SER A 13 35.54 5.38 -25.39
C SER A 13 35.77 3.93 -25.83
N MET A 14 34.70 3.35 -26.38
CA MET A 14 34.75 2.91 -27.78
C MET A 14 33.51 3.42 -28.53
N LEU A 15 33.75 4.31 -29.48
CA LEU A 15 32.84 4.69 -30.56
C LEU A 15 32.59 3.46 -31.43
N VAL A 16 31.32 3.06 -31.58
CA VAL A 16 30.86 2.30 -32.73
C VAL A 16 30.01 3.24 -33.58
N ALA A 17 30.56 3.60 -34.74
CA ALA A 17 29.90 4.39 -35.77
C ALA A 17 29.11 3.47 -36.72
N GLY A 18 27.94 3.96 -37.14
CA GLY A 18 27.15 3.43 -38.27
C GLY A 18 26.00 2.53 -37.80
N VAL A 19 24.73 2.71 -38.17
CA VAL A 19 24.15 3.37 -39.35
C VAL A 19 22.77 3.93 -38.96
N ILE A 20 22.52 5.18 -39.31
CA ILE A 20 21.19 5.80 -39.25
C ILE A 20 20.43 5.33 -40.51
N MET A 21 19.46 4.42 -40.34
CA MET A 21 18.39 4.25 -41.32
C MET A 21 17.18 5.04 -40.84
N THR A 22 16.99 6.21 -41.45
CA THR A 22 15.71 6.94 -41.46
C THR A 22 14.70 6.13 -42.28
N GLY A 23 13.92 5.30 -41.59
CA GLY A 23 12.71 4.68 -42.12
C GLY A 23 11.48 5.39 -41.55
N ALA A 24 11.01 6.42 -42.25
CA ALA A 24 9.68 6.97 -42.03
C ALA A 24 8.64 5.98 -42.59
N GLY A 25 8.27 4.99 -41.79
CA GLY A 25 7.12 4.14 -42.01
C GLY A 25 6.08 4.43 -40.94
N GLY A 26 5.12 5.31 -41.25
CA GLY A 26 3.95 5.52 -40.41
C GLY A 26 3.14 4.22 -40.36
N VAL A 27 3.25 3.49 -39.26
CA VAL A 27 2.25 2.49 -38.89
C VAL A 27 1.06 3.28 -38.37
N TRP A 28 0.09 3.51 -39.25
CA TRP A 28 -1.25 3.86 -38.83
C TRP A 28 -1.85 2.59 -38.22
N ALA A 29 -1.82 2.51 -36.89
CA ALA A 29 -2.64 1.54 -36.17
C ALA A 29 -4.10 1.96 -36.39
N GLN A 30 -4.76 1.32 -37.35
CA GLN A 30 -6.18 1.48 -37.60
C GLN A 30 -6.92 0.83 -36.44
N SER A 31 -7.43 1.65 -35.52
CA SER A 31 -8.32 1.23 -34.45
C SER A 31 -9.71 0.96 -35.01
N ASP A 32 -9.87 -0.09 -35.82
CA ASP A 32 -11.19 -0.62 -36.17
C ASP A 32 -11.64 -1.59 -35.07
N SER A 33 -12.05 -1.02 -33.93
CA SER A 33 -12.89 -1.75 -32.97
C SER A 33 -14.32 -1.78 -33.52
N PRO A 34 -14.96 -2.94 -33.68
CA PRO A 34 -16.31 -3.06 -34.24
C PRO A 34 -17.41 -2.76 -33.21
N LEU A 35 -17.13 -1.92 -32.21
CA LEU A 35 -18.10 -1.56 -31.18
C LEU A 35 -18.88 -0.32 -31.63
N PRO A 36 -20.22 -0.35 -31.64
CA PRO A 36 -21.02 0.82 -31.97
C PRO A 36 -20.76 1.92 -30.94
N GLY A 37 -20.26 3.07 -31.40
CA GLY A 37 -20.09 4.25 -30.56
C GLY A 37 -21.44 4.75 -30.02
N PRO A 38 -21.46 5.44 -28.87
CA PRO A 38 -22.69 5.99 -28.32
C PRO A 38 -23.28 7.01 -29.31
N ALA A 39 -24.55 6.83 -29.63
CA ALA A 39 -25.30 7.74 -30.47
C ALA A 39 -25.22 9.17 -29.89
N ALA A 40 -24.89 10.11 -30.78
CA ALA A 40 -24.82 11.53 -30.49
C ALA A 40 -26.14 12.02 -29.87
N GLY A 41 -26.05 12.47 -28.63
CA GLY A 41 -27.02 13.37 -28.01
C GLY A 41 -26.33 14.72 -27.83
N GLU A 42 -26.77 15.70 -28.61
CA GLU A 42 -26.33 17.10 -28.57
C GLU A 42 -26.26 17.66 -27.14
N ASN A 43 -25.05 18.10 -26.75
CA ASN A 43 -24.84 19.33 -26.00
C ASN A 43 -23.44 19.84 -26.39
N ALA A 44 -23.40 20.77 -27.35
CA ALA A 44 -22.18 21.46 -27.76
C ALA A 44 -21.69 22.36 -26.62
N ALA A 45 -20.49 22.07 -26.10
CA ALA A 45 -19.71 23.02 -25.29
C ALA A 45 -18.75 23.78 -26.23
N PRO A 46 -18.52 25.09 -26.03
CA PRO A 46 -17.76 25.89 -26.99
C PRO A 46 -16.28 25.52 -26.95
N ASP A 47 -15.68 25.47 -28.13
CA ASP A 47 -14.25 25.31 -28.35
C ASP A 47 -13.49 26.45 -27.65
N GLY A 48 -12.61 26.07 -26.72
CA GLY A 48 -11.72 26.97 -26.01
C GLY A 48 -10.36 26.30 -25.83
N GLU A 49 -9.35 26.92 -26.41
CA GLU A 49 -7.96 26.50 -26.53
C GLU A 49 -7.31 25.84 -25.30
N GLY A 50 -6.49 24.81 -25.57
CA GLY A 50 -5.30 24.50 -24.78
C GLY A 50 -5.53 23.68 -23.51
N ALA A 51 -5.79 22.38 -23.65
CA ALA A 51 -5.58 21.42 -22.58
C ALA A 51 -4.07 21.22 -22.33
N ALA A 52 -3.44 22.21 -21.68
CA ALA A 52 -2.23 21.98 -20.93
C ALA A 52 -2.52 20.83 -19.95
N GLY A 53 -1.72 19.77 -20.03
CA GLY A 53 -1.91 18.57 -19.23
C GLY A 53 -2.06 18.96 -17.76
N ALA A 54 -3.27 18.78 -17.24
CA ALA A 54 -3.50 18.86 -15.80
C ALA A 54 -2.73 17.68 -15.19
N GLU A 55 -1.55 17.96 -14.66
CA GLU A 55 -0.82 17.03 -13.83
C GLU A 55 -1.77 16.65 -12.69
N LYS A 56 -2.28 15.41 -12.70
CA LYS A 56 -3.23 14.95 -11.68
C LYS A 56 -2.59 15.19 -10.32
N ALA A 57 -3.28 15.96 -9.48
CA ALA A 57 -2.87 16.20 -8.10
C ALA A 57 -2.57 14.84 -7.44
N LYS A 58 -1.37 14.71 -6.88
CA LYS A 58 -0.97 13.48 -6.20
C LYS A 58 -1.95 13.25 -5.04
N PRO A 59 -2.46 12.02 -4.87
CA PRO A 59 -3.36 11.73 -3.77
C PRO A 59 -2.64 11.98 -2.44
N THR A 60 -3.26 12.79 -1.59
CA THR A 60 -2.78 13.05 -0.22
C THR A 60 -3.39 12.01 0.71
N ILE A 61 -2.54 11.27 1.43
CA ILE A 61 -2.97 10.35 2.49
C ILE A 61 -2.76 11.03 3.84
N THR A 62 -3.85 11.17 4.60
CA THR A 62 -3.79 11.70 5.97
C THR A 62 -3.70 10.54 6.97
N VAL A 63 -2.66 10.55 7.80
CA VAL A 63 -2.46 9.55 8.85
C VAL A 63 -2.87 10.15 10.19
N THR A 64 -3.76 9.47 10.91
CA THR A 64 -4.25 9.97 12.20
C THR A 64 -3.24 9.72 13.32
N ARG A 65 -3.34 10.50 14.40
CA ARG A 65 -2.57 10.30 15.62
C ARG A 65 -2.75 8.89 16.20
N SER A 66 -3.99 8.39 16.24
CA SER A 66 -4.28 7.04 16.74
C SER A 66 -3.63 5.96 15.88
N ALA A 67 -3.61 6.13 14.55
CA ALA A 67 -2.90 5.21 13.66
C ALA A 67 -1.40 5.21 13.95
N CYS A 68 -0.76 6.38 14.09
CA CYS A 68 0.67 6.45 14.42
C CYS A 68 1.01 5.81 15.78
N GLN A 69 0.13 5.91 16.79
CA GLN A 69 0.33 5.26 18.09
C GLN A 69 0.26 3.73 18.01
N GLN A 70 -0.47 3.17 17.05
CA GLN A 70 -0.54 1.72 16.83
C GLN A 70 0.63 1.22 15.96
N LEU A 71 1.14 2.07 15.06
CA LEU A 71 2.25 1.75 14.16
C LEU A 71 3.61 1.73 14.86
N VAL A 72 3.82 2.62 15.84
CA VAL A 72 5.10 2.70 16.55
C VAL A 72 5.06 1.79 17.78
N SER A 73 5.83 0.71 17.75
CA SER A 73 6.01 -0.16 18.92
C SER A 73 6.96 0.50 19.92
N HIS A 74 6.58 0.47 21.20
CA HIS A 74 7.43 0.96 22.29
C HIS A 74 8.69 0.09 22.42
N VAL A 75 9.85 0.73 22.43
CA VAL A 75 11.13 0.10 22.80
C VAL A 75 11.51 0.65 24.18
N PRO A 76 11.57 -0.19 25.22
CA PRO A 76 11.98 0.25 26.55
C PRO A 76 13.43 0.73 26.54
N ASP A 77 13.73 1.74 27.36
CA ASP A 77 15.09 2.20 27.60
C ASP A 77 15.93 1.11 28.29
N ASP A 78 17.26 1.13 28.09
CA ASP A 78 18.19 0.10 28.58
C ASP A 78 18.16 -0.09 30.11
N ASP A 79 17.68 0.92 30.86
CA ASP A 79 17.59 0.92 32.32
C ASP A 79 16.30 0.26 32.87
N VAL A 80 15.34 -0.09 32.00
CA VAL A 80 14.04 -0.68 32.38
C VAL A 80 14.02 -2.21 32.20
N ALA A 81 15.17 -2.84 32.00
CA ALA A 81 15.27 -4.29 31.87
C ALA A 81 14.69 -5.00 33.11
N TYR A 82 13.55 -5.67 32.93
CA TYR A 82 12.85 -6.39 34.00
C TYR A 82 13.75 -7.42 34.67
N LYS A 83 13.89 -7.33 36.00
CA LYS A 83 14.63 -8.29 36.82
C LYS A 83 13.64 -9.26 37.48
N PRO A 84 13.49 -10.50 36.98
CA PRO A 84 12.54 -11.44 37.55
C PRO A 84 12.88 -11.75 39.00
N GLY A 85 11.84 -11.84 39.84
CA GLY A 85 11.98 -12.26 41.24
C GLY A 85 12.45 -11.18 42.22
N VAL A 86 12.60 -9.92 41.80
CA VAL A 86 12.86 -8.77 42.68
C VAL A 86 11.98 -7.56 42.34
N ASP A 87 11.43 -6.90 43.36
CA ASP A 87 10.66 -5.65 43.18
C ASP A 87 11.57 -4.42 43.02
N VAL A 88 10.95 -3.25 42.79
CA VAL A 88 11.65 -1.96 42.63
C VAL A 88 12.49 -1.55 43.86
N TYR A 89 12.23 -2.16 45.02
CA TYR A 89 12.95 -1.93 46.27
C TYR A 89 13.99 -3.05 46.56
N GLY A 90 14.23 -3.96 45.61
CA GLY A 90 15.20 -5.05 45.74
C GLY A 90 14.74 -6.21 46.62
N ARG A 91 13.47 -6.26 47.01
CA ARG A 91 12.91 -7.36 47.81
C ARG A 91 12.56 -8.51 46.90
N LYS A 92 12.83 -9.74 47.36
CA LYS A 92 12.43 -10.95 46.62
C LYS A 92 10.91 -11.00 46.47
N VAL A 93 10.45 -11.20 45.24
CA VAL A 93 9.04 -11.45 44.93
C VAL A 93 8.91 -12.85 44.35
N ALA A 94 7.90 -13.58 44.80
CA ALA A 94 7.56 -14.85 44.17
C ALA A 94 7.21 -14.58 42.70
N PRO A 95 7.68 -15.41 41.75
CA PRO A 95 7.23 -15.31 40.38
C PRO A 95 5.71 -15.49 40.34
N ALA A 96 5.03 -14.61 39.61
CA ALA A 96 3.61 -14.78 39.31
C ALA A 96 3.51 -15.92 38.30
N ASP A 97 3.54 -17.15 38.80
CA ASP A 97 3.26 -18.32 38.00
C ASP A 97 1.75 -18.36 37.75
N LEU A 98 1.37 -17.69 36.67
CA LEU A 98 0.07 -17.86 36.08
C LEU A 98 0.25 -18.82 34.92
N ASP A 99 -0.24 -20.05 35.07
CA ASP A 99 -0.80 -20.87 33.97
C ASP A 99 -2.03 -20.15 33.33
N GLY A 100 -1.96 -18.83 33.20
CA GLY A 100 -3.07 -17.91 32.90
C GLY A 100 -3.08 -17.46 31.44
N GLY A 101 -2.36 -18.15 30.56
CA GLY A 101 -2.56 -18.02 29.13
C GLY A 101 -3.90 -18.63 28.77
N SER A 102 -4.91 -17.81 28.48
CA SER A 102 -6.19 -18.32 28.00
C SER A 102 -5.94 -19.15 26.73
N PRO A 103 -6.38 -20.42 26.67
CA PRO A 103 -6.22 -21.27 25.50
C PRO A 103 -6.95 -20.71 24.27
N ILE A 104 -7.78 -19.67 24.44
CA ILE A 104 -8.45 -18.97 23.36
C ILE A 104 -7.48 -18.42 22.31
N LEU A 105 -6.26 -18.03 22.70
CA LEU A 105 -5.25 -17.54 21.76
C LEU A 105 -4.76 -18.64 20.82
N ASN A 106 -4.77 -19.90 21.26
CA ASN A 106 -4.45 -21.05 20.43
C ASN A 106 -5.62 -21.48 19.52
N ALA A 107 -6.84 -21.03 19.84
CA ALA A 107 -8.05 -21.30 19.06
C ALA A 107 -8.32 -20.24 17.98
N LEU A 108 -7.58 -19.12 17.98
CA LEU A 108 -7.72 -18.11 16.94
C LEU A 108 -7.23 -18.64 15.59
N PRO A 109 -7.96 -18.37 14.50
CA PRO A 109 -7.52 -18.76 13.18
C PRO A 109 -6.23 -18.02 12.80
N LYS A 110 -5.29 -18.74 12.18
CA LYS A 110 -4.03 -18.18 11.68
C LYS A 110 -4.22 -17.26 10.48
N GLU A 111 -5.39 -17.37 9.84
CA GLU A 111 -5.76 -16.66 8.63
C GLU A 111 -7.22 -16.19 8.77
N ILE A 112 -7.46 -14.92 8.47
CA ILE A 112 -8.80 -14.34 8.41
C ILE A 112 -9.09 -13.95 6.96
N GLU A 113 -10.23 -14.36 6.46
CA GLU A 113 -10.66 -14.17 5.08
C GLU A 113 -11.95 -13.36 5.01
N PHE A 114 -11.96 -12.35 4.15
CA PHE A 114 -13.12 -11.52 3.85
C PHE A 114 -13.38 -11.53 2.34
N PRO A 115 -14.61 -11.87 1.90
CA PRO A 115 -14.98 -11.69 0.51
C PRO A 115 -15.05 -10.20 0.18
N VAL A 116 -14.50 -9.81 -0.96
CA VAL A 116 -14.72 -8.48 -1.54
C VAL A 116 -15.89 -8.59 -2.49
N THR A 117 -16.96 -7.86 -2.22
CA THR A 117 -18.15 -7.84 -3.06
C THR A 117 -18.39 -6.45 -3.64
N ILE A 118 -19.06 -6.40 -4.79
CA ILE A 118 -19.56 -5.19 -5.42
C ILE A 118 -21.00 -5.44 -5.87
N ASP A 119 -21.87 -4.45 -5.74
CA ASP A 119 -23.16 -4.47 -6.43
C ASP A 119 -22.98 -3.84 -7.83
N PHE A 120 -23.09 -4.67 -8.87
CA PHE A 120 -22.91 -4.21 -10.25
C PHE A 120 -24.01 -3.26 -10.71
N PHE A 121 -25.23 -3.37 -10.20
CA PHE A 121 -26.32 -2.49 -10.59
C PHE A 121 -26.12 -1.11 -9.99
N GLU A 122 -25.74 -1.06 -8.71
CA GLU A 122 -25.38 0.19 -8.05
C GLU A 122 -24.17 0.84 -8.75
N TYR A 123 -23.12 0.07 -9.02
CA TYR A 123 -21.92 0.57 -9.70
C TYR A 123 -22.20 1.10 -11.11
N ALA A 124 -23.11 0.45 -11.85
CA ALA A 124 -23.51 0.86 -13.20
C ALA A 124 -24.60 1.96 -13.21
N GLY A 125 -25.12 2.36 -12.06
CA GLY A 125 -26.21 3.35 -11.96
C GLY A 125 -27.56 2.85 -12.49
N ILE A 126 -27.77 1.54 -12.51
CA ILE A 126 -29.01 0.91 -12.97
C ILE A 126 -29.98 0.84 -11.80
N SER A 127 -31.13 1.52 -11.91
CA SER A 127 -32.20 1.38 -10.92
C SER A 127 -32.87 0.01 -11.05
N VAL A 128 -32.89 -0.75 -9.95
CA VAL A 128 -33.53 -2.07 -9.88
C VAL A 128 -34.71 -2.06 -8.88
N PRO A 129 -35.77 -2.85 -9.13
CA PRO A 129 -36.83 -3.05 -8.15
C PRO A 129 -36.32 -3.66 -6.84
N ASP A 130 -37.03 -3.41 -5.74
CA ASP A 130 -36.69 -3.98 -4.43
C ASP A 130 -36.57 -5.50 -4.47
N GLY A 131 -35.53 -6.03 -3.81
CA GLY A 131 -35.27 -7.47 -3.73
C GLY A 131 -34.44 -8.07 -4.86
N ILE A 132 -34.01 -7.26 -5.84
CA ILE A 132 -33.03 -7.64 -6.85
C ILE A 132 -31.67 -7.04 -6.47
N SER A 133 -30.63 -7.86 -6.39
CA SER A 133 -29.26 -7.42 -6.11
C SER A 133 -28.31 -7.83 -7.23
N GLY A 134 -27.37 -6.93 -7.54
CA GLY A 134 -26.26 -7.18 -8.44
C GLY A 134 -24.99 -7.61 -7.69
N GLU A 135 -25.12 -8.03 -6.43
CA GLU A 135 -23.98 -8.37 -5.57
C GLU A 135 -23.19 -9.53 -6.16
N SER A 136 -21.90 -9.31 -6.34
CA SER A 136 -20.97 -10.31 -6.85
C SER A 136 -19.65 -10.25 -6.11
N ASN A 137 -19.07 -11.43 -5.87
CA ASN A 137 -17.73 -11.54 -5.32
C ASN A 137 -16.68 -11.25 -6.40
N ILE A 138 -15.84 -10.25 -6.15
CA ILE A 138 -14.74 -9.85 -7.05
C ILE A 138 -13.36 -10.28 -6.55
N GLY A 139 -13.31 -10.91 -5.38
CA GLY A 139 -12.09 -11.45 -4.83
C GLY A 139 -12.15 -11.63 -3.32
N ARG A 140 -10.96 -11.74 -2.75
CA ARG A 140 -10.76 -12.06 -1.34
C ARG A 140 -9.66 -11.20 -0.74
N ILE A 141 -9.96 -10.60 0.41
CA ILE A 141 -8.94 -10.05 1.32
C ILE A 141 -8.58 -11.11 2.35
N THR A 142 -7.28 -11.40 2.47
CA THR A 142 -6.75 -12.34 3.45
C THR A 142 -5.77 -11.64 4.37
N TYR A 143 -5.93 -11.80 5.68
CA TYR A 143 -4.94 -11.40 6.68
C TYR A 143 -4.24 -12.62 7.24
N ARG A 144 -2.91 -12.71 7.07
CA ARG A 144 -2.07 -13.79 7.59
C ARG A 144 -0.68 -13.28 7.94
N ASN A 145 -0.19 -13.63 9.13
CA ASN A 145 1.16 -13.27 9.62
C ASN A 145 1.49 -11.76 9.52
N GLY A 146 0.57 -10.89 9.91
CA GLY A 146 0.79 -9.43 9.86
C GLY A 146 0.71 -8.81 8.47
N ARG A 147 0.39 -9.58 7.43
CA ARG A 147 0.28 -9.08 6.05
C ARG A 147 -1.12 -9.27 5.49
N VAL A 148 -1.57 -8.26 4.74
CA VAL A 148 -2.84 -8.26 4.02
C VAL A 148 -2.59 -8.65 2.57
N TYR A 149 -3.46 -9.46 1.99
CA TYR A 149 -3.38 -9.94 0.62
C TYR A 149 -4.72 -9.72 -0.09
N PHE A 150 -4.67 -9.42 -1.39
CA PHE A 150 -5.82 -9.47 -2.29
C PHE A 150 -5.60 -10.59 -3.30
N ASN A 151 -6.48 -11.59 -3.33
CA ASN A 151 -6.32 -12.78 -4.18
C ASN A 151 -4.90 -13.38 -4.09
N ASP A 152 -4.41 -13.52 -2.86
CA ASP A 152 -3.06 -14.01 -2.51
C ASP A 152 -1.87 -13.14 -2.93
N ILE A 153 -2.13 -11.99 -3.55
CA ILE A 153 -1.12 -10.97 -3.87
C ILE A 153 -0.98 -10.03 -2.66
N PRO A 154 0.24 -9.84 -2.11
CA PRO A 154 0.43 -8.96 -0.96
C PRO A 154 0.04 -7.52 -1.30
N LEU A 155 -0.69 -6.87 -0.40
CA LEU A 155 -1.02 -5.45 -0.49
C LEU A 155 0.03 -4.61 0.23
N GLY A 156 0.47 -3.53 -0.43
CA GLY A 156 1.54 -2.66 0.04
C GLY A 156 2.93 -3.26 -0.17
N ASN A 157 3.95 -2.53 0.26
CA ASN A 157 5.34 -2.97 0.29
C ASN A 157 5.86 -2.92 1.74
N GLU A 158 6.71 -3.86 2.12
CA GLU A 158 7.33 -3.87 3.46
C GLU A 158 8.12 -2.57 3.70
N ALA A 159 8.81 -2.09 2.66
CA ALA A 159 9.52 -0.81 2.69
C ALA A 159 8.64 0.39 3.06
N GLY A 160 7.38 0.43 2.61
CA GLY A 160 6.46 1.52 2.91
C GLY A 160 5.93 1.50 4.33
N GLN A 161 5.83 0.31 4.95
CA GLN A 161 5.43 0.19 6.36
C GLN A 161 6.53 0.73 7.29
N ASP A 162 7.79 0.39 7.02
CA ASP A 162 8.93 0.89 7.78
C ASP A 162 9.11 2.41 7.62
N GLU A 163 8.92 2.92 6.40
CA GLU A 163 8.94 4.35 6.11
C GLU A 163 7.82 5.09 6.85
N LEU A 164 6.60 4.56 6.84
CA LEU A 164 5.47 5.14 7.56
C LEU A 164 5.69 5.13 9.08
N ALA A 165 6.18 4.03 9.63
CA ALA A 165 6.53 3.95 11.05
C ALA A 165 7.66 4.93 11.42
N ALA A 166 8.66 5.10 10.54
CA ALA A 166 9.71 6.11 10.72
C ALA A 166 9.16 7.54 10.66
N ALA A 167 8.21 7.82 9.77
CA ALA A 167 7.54 9.11 9.69
C ALA A 167 6.73 9.42 10.96
N CYS A 168 6.01 8.42 11.50
CA CYS A 168 5.31 8.56 12.79
C CYS A 168 6.30 8.81 13.94
N ARG A 169 7.45 8.13 13.98
CA ARG A 169 8.51 8.41 14.97
C ARG A 169 9.06 9.83 14.84
N ALA A 170 9.31 10.30 13.62
CA ALA A 170 9.77 11.66 13.35
C ALA A 170 8.72 12.72 13.76
N ALA A 171 7.43 12.38 13.69
CA ALA A 171 6.32 13.22 14.15
C ALA A 171 6.14 13.21 15.69
N GLY A 172 6.96 12.46 16.44
CA GLY A 172 6.97 12.46 17.91
C GLY A 172 6.18 11.33 18.56
N PHE A 173 5.72 10.33 17.80
CA PHE A 173 5.10 9.12 18.36
C PHE A 173 6.18 8.10 18.78
N ARG A 174 6.01 7.49 19.96
CA ARG A 174 6.93 6.52 20.57
C ARG A 174 6.16 5.44 21.31
#